data_AF-A0A9E1XX66-F1
#
_entry.id   AF-A0A9E1XX66-F1
#
_cell.length_a   1.000
_cell.length_b   1.000
_cell.length_c   1.000
_cell.angle_alpha   90.00
_cell.angle_beta   90.00
_cell.angle_gamma   90.00
#
_symmetry.space_group_name_H-M   'P 1'
#
loop_
_entity.id
_entity.type
_entity.pdbx_description
1 polymer ?
#
loop_
_entity_poly.entity_id
_entity_poly.type
_entity_poly.pdbx_seq_one_letter_code
_entity_poly.pdbx_strand_id
1 'polypeptide(L)'
;MKYLLLFLCLFFSSHMLYANDEYYHFRTPDNRQESDKVINEIYEECVERLCEKYHLLYLADLYHFPEKIDFLGGAFGMKRMISVDELRPLVLALLADFQEAINNNEKIRPLLVEYPFPADRITIMIGLCDGDKLPPHDEVSNATSEKGFLCYRFSDLIKIVQGKEEIKESLEEACEKAGIDPATISPIYSLYDDTGRFLKSEKNDNPTTQKE
;
A
#
# COMPACT_ATOMS: atom_id res chain seq x y z
N MET A 1 -18.23 14.45 8.67
CA MET A 1 -17.16 13.85 7.85
C MET A 1 -17.75 13.00 6.72
N LYS A 2 -18.55 13.59 5.82
CA LYS A 2 -19.21 12.90 4.68
C LYS A 2 -18.79 13.45 3.30
N TYR A 3 -17.91 14.46 3.27
CA TYR A 3 -17.55 15.20 2.05
C TYR A 3 -16.11 14.95 1.57
N LEU A 4 -15.28 14.24 2.34
CA LEU A 4 -13.89 13.96 1.96
C LEU A 4 -13.79 12.80 0.94
N LEU A 5 -14.68 11.79 1.04
CA LEU A 5 -14.71 10.65 0.11
C LEU A 5 -15.29 11.03 -1.27
N LEU A 6 -16.23 11.98 -1.32
CA LEU A 6 -16.80 12.52 -2.56
C LEU A 6 -15.80 13.42 -3.30
N PHE A 7 -14.83 14.02 -2.58
CA PHE A 7 -13.80 14.86 -3.21
C PHE A 7 -12.79 14.03 -4.02
N LEU A 8 -12.45 12.82 -3.55
CA LEU A 8 -11.57 11.92 -4.29
C LEU A 8 -12.26 11.34 -5.54
N CYS A 9 -13.55 10.99 -5.50
CA CYS A 9 -14.25 10.50 -6.69
C CYS A 9 -14.63 11.60 -7.70
N LEU A 10 -14.92 12.83 -7.27
CA LEU A 10 -15.34 13.93 -8.17
C LEU A 10 -14.18 14.72 -8.80
N PHE A 11 -12.96 14.65 -8.26
CA PHE A 11 -11.78 15.20 -8.96
C PHE A 11 -11.39 14.37 -10.19
N PHE A 12 -11.66 13.06 -10.20
CA PHE A 12 -11.39 12.21 -11.35
C PHE A 12 -12.32 12.46 -12.55
N SER A 13 -13.58 12.86 -12.34
CA SER A 13 -14.53 13.04 -13.45
C SER A 13 -14.49 14.42 -14.11
N SER A 14 -13.78 15.41 -13.54
CA SER A 14 -13.76 16.79 -14.06
C SER A 14 -12.42 17.25 -14.62
N HIS A 15 -11.35 16.47 -14.45
CA HIS A 15 -10.02 16.76 -15.04
C HIS A 15 -9.63 15.83 -16.20
N MET A 16 -10.41 14.79 -16.52
CA MET A 16 -10.17 13.94 -17.71
C MET A 16 -10.53 14.62 -19.04
N LEU A 17 -11.02 15.87 -19.03
CA LEU A 17 -11.39 16.60 -20.25
C LEU A 17 -10.30 17.53 -20.80
N TYR A 18 -9.12 17.61 -20.20
CA TYR A 18 -7.99 18.37 -20.72
C TYR A 18 -6.65 17.74 -20.33
N ALA A 19 -5.67 17.81 -21.25
CA ALA A 19 -4.24 17.46 -21.14
C ALA A 19 -3.92 15.98 -21.46
N ASN A 20 -3.21 15.61 -22.54
CA ASN A 20 -2.04 16.22 -23.18
C ASN A 20 -0.94 16.57 -22.16
N ASP A 21 0.01 15.66 -21.98
CA ASP A 21 1.41 15.84 -21.56
C ASP A 21 1.79 16.53 -20.23
N GLU A 22 0.87 17.02 -19.40
CA GLU A 22 1.25 17.58 -18.09
C GLU A 22 0.33 17.08 -16.97
N TYR A 23 0.68 15.92 -16.38
CA TYR A 23 0.09 15.50 -15.11
C TYR A 23 0.72 16.31 -13.97
N TYR A 24 -0.10 17.13 -13.31
CA TYR A 24 0.29 17.86 -12.10
C TYR A 24 0.65 16.87 -11.00
N HIS A 25 1.94 16.74 -10.71
CA HIS A 25 2.40 16.26 -9.41
C HIS A 25 1.80 17.19 -8.34
N PHE A 26 0.90 16.68 -7.49
CA PHE A 26 0.53 17.36 -6.26
C PHE A 26 1.69 17.29 -5.27
N ARG A 27 2.81 17.94 -5.61
CA ARG A 27 3.97 18.10 -4.73
C ARG A 27 3.68 19.30 -3.82
N THR A 28 3.41 19.06 -2.55
CA THR A 28 3.28 20.13 -1.57
C THR A 28 4.60 20.94 -1.52
N PRO A 29 4.56 22.28 -1.39
CA PRO A 29 5.76 23.11 -1.43
C PRO A 29 6.82 22.69 -0.38
N ASP A 30 8.08 22.65 -0.82
CA ASP A 30 9.24 22.19 -0.05
C ASP A 30 9.68 23.22 1.01
N ASN A 31 9.35 22.94 2.28
CA ASN A 31 9.74 23.74 3.45
C ASN A 31 10.36 22.83 4.54
N ARG A 32 11.01 21.74 4.14
CA ARG A 32 11.26 20.56 4.98
C ARG A 32 12.74 20.40 5.41
N GLN A 33 12.99 19.72 6.55
CA GLN A 33 14.34 19.47 7.09
C GLN A 33 15.14 18.54 6.16
N GLU A 34 16.48 18.53 6.26
CA GLU A 34 17.36 17.72 5.39
C GLU A 34 17.04 16.20 5.44
N SER A 35 16.52 15.70 6.56
CA SER A 35 16.00 14.33 6.70
C SER A 35 14.88 14.01 5.73
N ASP A 36 14.01 14.98 5.47
CA ASP A 36 12.83 14.80 4.64
C ASP A 36 13.21 14.74 3.16
N LYS A 37 14.30 15.41 2.77
CA LYS A 37 14.85 15.31 1.40
C LYS A 37 15.40 13.91 1.14
N VAL A 38 16.18 13.37 2.07
CA VAL A 38 16.73 12.01 1.94
C VAL A 38 15.61 10.97 1.86
N ILE A 39 14.55 11.12 2.67
CA ILE A 39 13.38 10.23 2.61
C ILE A 39 12.68 10.35 1.26
N ASN A 40 12.45 11.58 0.78
CA ASN A 40 11.77 11.80 -0.51
C ASN A 40 12.57 11.24 -1.67
N GLU A 41 13.90 11.44 -1.73
CA GLU A 41 14.74 10.88 -2.79
C GLU A 41 14.66 9.35 -2.83
N ILE A 42 14.81 8.69 -1.68
CA ILE A 42 14.73 7.22 -1.57
C ILE A 42 13.34 6.73 -1.98
N TYR A 43 12.31 7.44 -1.55
CA TYR A 43 10.93 7.10 -1.85
C TYR A 43 10.62 7.29 -3.34
N GLU A 44 11.07 8.38 -3.95
CA GLU A 44 10.92 8.66 -5.38
C GLU A 44 11.58 7.58 -6.22
N GLU A 45 12.84 7.24 -5.94
CA GLU A 45 13.55 6.14 -6.62
C GLU A 45 12.81 4.79 -6.48
N CYS A 46 12.26 4.51 -5.29
CA CYS A 46 11.48 3.31 -5.04
C CYS A 46 10.21 3.28 -5.91
N VAL A 47 9.42 4.36 -5.88
CA VAL A 47 8.15 4.47 -6.59
C VAL A 47 8.33 4.43 -8.09
N GLU A 48 9.33 5.12 -8.64
CA GLU A 48 9.64 5.10 -10.07
C GLU A 48 9.91 3.66 -10.53
N ARG A 49 10.79 2.95 -9.82
CA ARG A 49 11.12 1.55 -10.12
C ARG A 49 9.90 0.62 -10.06
N LEU A 50 9.01 0.82 -9.08
CA LEU A 50 7.78 0.03 -8.96
C LEU A 50 6.80 0.34 -10.10
N CYS A 51 6.65 1.60 -10.47
CA CYS A 51 5.77 2.01 -11.57
C CYS A 51 6.24 1.42 -12.90
N GLU A 52 7.55 1.43 -13.16
CA GLU A 52 8.13 0.78 -14.33
C GLU A 52 7.92 -0.74 -14.32
N LYS A 53 8.26 -1.41 -13.21
CA LYS A 53 8.17 -2.87 -13.09
C LYS A 53 6.74 -3.38 -13.28
N TYR A 54 5.76 -2.69 -12.70
CA TYR A 54 4.36 -3.12 -12.67
C TYR A 54 3.45 -2.40 -13.67
N HIS A 55 4.00 -1.50 -14.50
CA HIS A 55 3.26 -0.68 -15.47
C HIS A 55 2.12 0.12 -14.81
N LEU A 56 2.44 0.76 -13.69
CA LEU A 56 1.51 1.57 -12.90
C LEU A 56 1.73 3.05 -13.16
N LEU A 57 0.69 3.83 -12.88
CA LEU A 57 0.75 5.29 -12.82
C LEU A 57 0.83 5.72 -11.37
N TYR A 58 1.86 6.45 -11.00
CA TYR A 58 1.92 7.06 -9.69
C TYR A 58 0.87 8.17 -9.56
N LEU A 59 0.11 8.19 -8.46
CA LEU A 59 -0.96 9.15 -8.21
C LEU A 59 -0.67 10.06 -7.01
N ALA A 60 -0.25 9.48 -5.89
CA ALA A 60 0.00 10.23 -4.67
C ALA A 60 0.88 9.47 -3.67
N ASP A 61 1.53 10.25 -2.81
CA ASP A 61 2.22 9.77 -1.63
C ASP A 61 1.25 9.44 -0.50
N LEU A 62 1.51 8.33 0.19
CA LEU A 62 0.83 7.96 1.43
C LEU A 62 1.88 7.81 2.53
N TYR A 63 2.31 8.93 3.13
CA TYR A 63 3.24 8.89 4.25
C TYR A 63 2.90 9.91 5.33
N HIS A 64 3.41 9.66 6.54
CA HIS A 64 3.26 10.54 7.70
C HIS A 64 4.61 10.74 8.38
N PHE A 65 5.03 11.99 8.64
CA PHE A 65 6.31 12.25 9.31
C PHE A 65 6.35 13.55 10.10
N PRO A 66 6.56 13.46 11.43
CA PRO A 66 7.15 14.56 12.18
C PRO A 66 8.50 14.29 12.89
N GLU A 67 8.93 13.04 13.12
CA GLU A 67 10.29 12.72 13.64
C GLU A 67 10.82 11.35 13.18
N LYS A 68 9.97 10.31 13.14
CA LYS A 68 10.31 8.96 12.69
C LYS A 68 9.28 8.39 11.72
N ILE A 69 9.70 7.36 10.99
CA ILE A 69 8.91 6.59 10.01
C ILE A 69 8.10 5.52 10.73
N ASP A 70 6.82 5.81 10.95
CA ASP A 70 5.85 4.83 11.45
C ASP A 70 4.98 4.24 10.34
N PHE A 71 4.92 4.91 9.18
CA PHE A 71 4.05 4.60 8.07
C PHE A 71 4.60 5.11 6.73
N LEU A 72 4.53 4.27 5.69
CA LEU A 72 4.87 4.62 4.31
C LEU A 72 3.88 3.98 3.34
N GLY A 73 3.86 4.45 2.10
CA GLY A 73 2.92 3.91 1.14
C GLY A 73 2.74 4.80 -0.06
N GLY A 74 2.07 4.27 -1.08
CA GLY A 74 1.80 4.97 -2.32
C GLY A 74 0.44 4.63 -2.90
N ALA A 75 -0.12 5.61 -3.62
CA ALA A 75 -1.31 5.46 -4.43
C ALA A 75 -0.93 5.35 -5.91
N PHE A 76 -1.46 4.33 -6.57
CA PHE A 76 -1.17 3.96 -7.94
C PHE A 76 -2.46 3.79 -8.75
N GLY A 77 -2.36 4.02 -10.06
CA GLY A 77 -3.42 3.80 -11.04
C GLY A 77 -3.01 2.72 -12.02
N MET A 78 -3.94 1.84 -12.37
CA MET A 78 -3.77 0.85 -13.43
C MET A 78 -4.83 1.08 -14.51
N LYS A 79 -4.38 1.30 -15.75
CA LYS A 79 -5.22 1.54 -16.93
C LYS A 79 -5.79 0.25 -17.55
N ARG A 80 -6.22 -0.67 -16.70
CA ARG A 80 -6.92 -1.90 -17.13
C ARG A 80 -7.76 -2.44 -15.97
N MET A 81 -8.88 -3.07 -16.32
CA MET A 81 -9.65 -3.89 -15.40
C MET A 81 -8.98 -5.25 -15.21
N ILE A 82 -8.90 -5.70 -13.96
CA ILE A 82 -8.41 -7.03 -13.58
C ILE A 82 -9.25 -7.59 -12.45
N SER A 83 -9.30 -8.91 -12.34
CA SER A 83 -10.03 -9.59 -11.26
C SER A 83 -9.34 -9.42 -9.89
N VAL A 84 -10.05 -9.71 -8.81
CA VAL A 84 -9.47 -9.77 -7.45
C VAL A 84 -8.33 -10.80 -7.39
N ASP A 85 -8.46 -11.91 -8.11
CA ASP A 85 -7.44 -12.98 -8.13
C ASP A 85 -6.16 -12.56 -8.85
N GLU A 86 -6.24 -11.65 -9.83
CA GLU A 86 -5.07 -11.05 -10.47
C GLU A 86 -4.52 -9.86 -9.68
N LEU A 87 -5.39 -9.08 -9.03
CA LEU A 87 -4.99 -7.91 -8.24
C LEU A 87 -4.29 -8.31 -6.93
N ARG A 88 -4.67 -9.44 -6.33
CA ARG A 88 -4.05 -9.98 -5.12
C ARG A 88 -2.53 -10.20 -5.24
N PRO A 89 -2.02 -11.04 -6.16
CA PRO A 89 -0.59 -11.24 -6.29
C PRO A 89 0.14 -9.95 -6.72
N LEU A 90 -0.52 -9.05 -7.45
CA LEU A 90 0.04 -7.74 -7.78
C LEU A 90 0.27 -6.88 -6.53
N VAL A 91 -0.74 -6.73 -5.67
CA VAL A 91 -0.62 -5.94 -4.43
C VAL A 91 0.41 -6.56 -3.50
N LEU A 92 0.43 -7.89 -3.37
CA LEU A 92 1.43 -8.61 -2.57
C LEU A 92 2.86 -8.40 -3.10
N ALA A 93 3.07 -8.47 -4.42
CA ALA A 93 4.38 -8.26 -5.02
C ALA A 93 4.85 -6.80 -4.89
N LEU A 94 3.94 -5.83 -5.04
CA LEU A 94 4.23 -4.41 -4.77
C LEU A 94 4.61 -4.20 -3.31
N LEU A 95 3.87 -4.79 -2.38
CA LEU A 95 4.14 -4.71 -0.95
C LEU A 95 5.53 -5.29 -0.61
N ALA A 96 5.85 -6.46 -1.16
CA ALA A 96 7.14 -7.12 -0.99
C ALA A 96 8.30 -6.24 -1.49
N ASP A 97 8.22 -5.77 -2.74
CA ASP A 97 9.29 -4.97 -3.35
C ASP A 97 9.45 -3.61 -2.67
N PHE A 98 8.33 -3.00 -2.24
CA PHE A 98 8.35 -1.74 -1.50
C PHE A 98 9.03 -1.95 -0.14
N GLN A 99 8.65 -3.00 0.59
CA GLN A 99 9.25 -3.37 1.87
C GLN A 99 10.76 -3.65 1.72
N GLU A 100 11.15 -4.40 0.69
CA GLU A 100 12.55 -4.70 0.38
C GLU A 100 13.33 -3.41 0.11
N ALA A 101 12.77 -2.48 -0.68
CA ALA A 101 13.41 -1.20 -0.99
C ALA A 101 13.75 -0.39 0.27
N ILE A 102 12.79 -0.31 1.21
CA ILE A 102 12.98 0.38 2.47
C ILE A 102 14.00 -0.35 3.36
N ASN A 103 13.88 -1.67 3.49
CA ASN A 103 14.72 -2.45 4.40
C ASN A 103 16.18 -2.61 3.96
N ASN A 104 16.44 -2.53 2.65
CA ASN A 104 17.79 -2.56 2.08
C ASN A 104 18.47 -1.18 2.07
N ASN A 105 17.74 -0.10 2.37
CA ASN A 105 18.31 1.23 2.39
C ASN A 105 18.88 1.59 3.77
N GLU A 106 20.20 1.56 3.91
CA GLU A 106 20.85 1.87 5.19
C GLU A 106 20.62 3.31 5.68
N LYS A 107 20.35 4.26 4.77
CA LYS A 107 20.14 5.68 5.11
C LYS A 107 18.80 5.92 5.79
N ILE A 108 17.78 5.13 5.45
CA ILE A 108 16.44 5.29 6.03
C ILE A 108 16.30 4.60 7.39
N ARG A 109 17.11 3.55 7.64
CA ARG A 109 17.02 2.73 8.87
C ARG A 109 17.01 3.54 10.17
N PRO A 110 17.87 4.56 10.39
CA PRO A 110 17.86 5.35 11.63
C PRO A 110 16.56 6.14 11.85
N LEU A 111 15.85 6.42 10.76
CA LEU A 111 14.61 7.20 10.74
C LEU A 111 13.40 6.30 11.04
N LEU A 112 13.51 4.99 10.90
CA LEU A 112 12.40 4.07 11.17
C LEU A 112 12.07 3.97 12.66
N VAL A 113 10.78 3.84 12.99
CA VAL A 113 10.36 3.48 14.35
C VAL A 113 10.72 2.04 14.71
N GLU A 114 10.78 1.17 13.69
CA GLU A 114 11.02 -0.25 13.82
C GLU A 114 11.88 -0.75 12.65
N TYR A 115 12.80 -1.69 12.92
CA TYR A 115 13.57 -2.39 11.90
C TYR A 115 13.67 -3.90 12.22
N PRO A 116 13.45 -4.81 11.23
CA PRO A 116 13.00 -4.54 9.86
C PRO A 116 11.62 -3.86 9.80
N PHE A 117 11.40 -3.02 8.80
CA PHE A 117 10.13 -2.32 8.59
C PHE A 117 9.06 -3.34 8.17
N PRO A 118 7.98 -3.50 8.95
CA PRO A 118 6.95 -4.51 8.70
C PRO A 118 5.98 -4.09 7.60
N ALA A 119 5.35 -5.08 6.96
CA ALA A 119 4.47 -4.87 5.82
C ALA A 119 3.14 -4.21 6.22
N ASP A 120 2.66 -4.43 7.44
CA ASP A 120 1.46 -3.79 7.99
C ASP A 120 1.59 -2.27 8.19
N ARG A 121 2.82 -1.73 8.19
CA ARG A 121 3.13 -0.29 8.18
C ARG A 121 3.26 0.30 6.77
N ILE A 122 3.05 -0.52 5.73
CA ILE A 122 3.04 -0.09 4.34
C ILE A 122 1.62 -0.09 3.79
N THR A 123 1.16 1.05 3.26
CA THR A 123 -0.09 1.12 2.50
C THR A 123 0.15 1.19 1.01
N ILE A 124 -0.43 0.25 0.28
CA ILE A 124 -0.48 0.27 -1.18
C ILE A 124 -1.93 0.47 -1.57
N MET A 125 -2.23 1.51 -2.33
CA MET A 125 -3.55 1.71 -2.93
C MET A 125 -3.43 1.62 -4.45
N ILE A 126 -4.24 0.77 -5.09
CA ILE A 126 -4.32 0.66 -6.55
C ILE A 126 -5.75 0.95 -6.98
N GLY A 127 -5.94 2.02 -7.75
CA GLY A 127 -7.18 2.31 -8.46
C GLY A 127 -7.15 1.69 -9.85
N LEU A 128 -8.23 1.02 -10.23
CA LEU A 128 -8.42 0.50 -11.59
C LEU A 128 -9.26 1.47 -12.42
N CYS A 129 -8.81 1.75 -13.64
CA CYS A 129 -9.59 2.49 -14.63
C CYS A 129 -9.42 1.89 -16.03
N ASP A 130 -10.48 1.90 -16.83
CA ASP A 130 -10.43 1.58 -18.26
C ASP A 130 -10.77 2.84 -19.07
N GLY A 131 -9.74 3.65 -19.33
CA GLY A 131 -9.91 5.01 -19.87
C GLY A 131 -10.72 5.88 -18.92
N ASP A 132 -11.75 6.54 -19.45
CA ASP A 132 -12.64 7.42 -18.66
C ASP A 132 -13.83 6.68 -18.02
N LYS A 133 -13.90 5.36 -18.18
CA LYS A 133 -15.02 4.57 -17.67
C LYS A 133 -14.74 4.11 -16.24
N LEU A 134 -15.72 4.36 -15.38
CA LEU A 134 -15.75 3.71 -14.07
C LEU A 134 -15.95 2.20 -14.27
N PRO A 135 -15.35 1.37 -13.40
CA PRO A 135 -15.58 -0.06 -13.40
C PRO A 135 -17.08 -0.37 -13.30
N PRO A 136 -17.58 -1.41 -14.00
CA PRO A 136 -18.91 -1.96 -13.78
C PRO A 136 -19.17 -2.26 -12.29
N HIS A 137 -20.44 -2.26 -11.88
CA HIS A 137 -20.83 -2.42 -10.47
C HIS A 137 -20.38 -3.76 -9.84
N ASP A 138 -20.17 -4.80 -10.65
CA ASP A 138 -19.69 -6.11 -10.22
C ASP A 138 -18.17 -6.29 -10.34
N GLU A 139 -17.45 -5.27 -10.82
CA GLU A 139 -16.00 -5.29 -10.94
C GLU A 139 -15.32 -4.53 -9.80
N VAL A 140 -14.14 -5.03 -9.42
CA VAL A 140 -13.30 -4.37 -8.43
C VAL A 140 -12.84 -3.02 -8.97
N SER A 141 -12.96 -1.99 -8.16
CA SER A 141 -12.58 -0.61 -8.51
C SER A 141 -11.25 -0.20 -7.90
N ASN A 142 -10.93 -0.75 -6.73
CA ASN A 142 -9.64 -0.53 -6.09
C ASN A 142 -9.29 -1.67 -5.14
N ALA A 143 -7.99 -1.78 -4.88
CA ALA A 143 -7.46 -2.54 -3.76
C ALA A 143 -6.62 -1.64 -2.85
N THR A 144 -6.66 -1.93 -1.56
CA THR A 144 -5.83 -1.29 -0.54
C THR A 144 -5.20 -2.34 0.35
N SER A 145 -3.89 -2.28 0.54
CA SER A 145 -3.19 -2.90 1.66
C SER A 145 -3.12 -1.90 2.79
N GLU A 146 -3.60 -2.23 3.99
CA GLU A 146 -3.49 -1.36 5.17
C GLU A 146 -3.54 -2.21 6.44
N LYS A 147 -2.62 -1.97 7.38
CA LYS A 147 -2.61 -2.57 8.73
C LYS A 147 -2.73 -4.11 8.73
N GLY A 148 -2.03 -4.75 7.80
CA GLY A 148 -1.98 -6.21 7.70
C GLY A 148 -3.17 -6.85 6.97
N PHE A 149 -3.99 -6.06 6.28
CA PHE A 149 -5.12 -6.57 5.50
C PHE A 149 -5.07 -6.08 4.05
N LEU A 150 -5.53 -6.94 3.13
CA LEU A 150 -5.94 -6.53 1.79
C LEU A 150 -7.46 -6.32 1.77
N CYS A 151 -7.87 -5.18 1.24
CA CYS A 151 -9.25 -4.79 1.05
C CYS A 151 -9.52 -4.54 -0.43
N TYR A 152 -10.54 -5.16 -0.98
CA TYR A 152 -10.98 -4.97 -2.36
C TYR A 152 -12.38 -4.36 -2.36
N ARG A 153 -12.55 -3.25 -3.07
CA ARG A 153 -13.83 -2.55 -3.17
C ARG A 153 -14.33 -2.56 -4.59
N PHE A 154 -15.65 -2.63 -4.75
CA PHE A 154 -16.31 -2.66 -6.05
C PHE A 154 -17.03 -1.33 -6.31
N SER A 155 -17.47 -1.11 -7.54
CA SER A 155 -18.10 0.16 -7.97
C SER A 155 -19.61 0.26 -7.66
N ASP A 156 -20.23 -0.68 -6.93
CA ASP A 156 -21.68 -0.62 -6.64
C ASP A 156 -22.03 0.32 -5.48
N LEU A 157 -22.51 1.50 -5.83
CA LEU A 157 -23.06 2.47 -4.87
C LEU A 157 -24.15 1.89 -3.96
N ILE A 158 -24.93 0.90 -4.43
CA ILE A 158 -26.00 0.27 -3.64
C ILE A 158 -25.42 -0.64 -2.57
N LYS A 159 -24.40 -1.44 -2.88
CA LYS A 159 -23.79 -2.35 -1.90
C LYS A 159 -22.84 -1.63 -0.95
N ILE A 160 -22.22 -0.51 -1.37
CA ILE A 160 -21.52 0.44 -0.48
C ILE A 160 -22.48 0.98 0.60
N VAL A 161 -23.69 1.38 0.23
CA VAL A 161 -24.70 1.86 1.20
C VAL A 161 -25.19 0.75 2.13
N GLN A 162 -25.14 -0.52 1.70
CA GLN A 162 -25.57 -1.68 2.47
C GLN A 162 -24.44 -2.36 3.29
N GLY A 163 -23.20 -1.90 3.18
CA GLY A 163 -22.05 -2.43 3.93
C GLY A 163 -21.64 -3.85 3.54
N LYS A 164 -21.90 -4.28 2.30
CA LYS A 164 -21.76 -5.67 1.84
C LYS A 164 -20.70 -5.91 0.76
N GLU A 165 -19.82 -4.94 0.48
CA GLU A 165 -19.05 -4.95 -0.77
C GLU A 165 -17.54 -4.82 -0.63
N GLU A 166 -16.99 -5.26 0.49
CA GLU A 166 -15.55 -5.35 0.66
C GLU A 166 -15.17 -6.82 0.82
N ILE A 167 -14.28 -7.31 -0.04
CA ILE A 167 -13.52 -8.51 0.28
C ILE A 167 -12.37 -8.03 1.14
N LYS A 168 -12.32 -8.50 2.38
CA LYS A 168 -11.23 -8.23 3.31
C LYS A 168 -10.60 -9.55 3.71
N GLU A 169 -9.28 -9.60 3.66
CA GLU A 169 -8.48 -10.76 4.03
C GLU A 169 -7.18 -10.29 4.69
N SER A 170 -6.66 -11.10 5.61
CA SER A 170 -5.32 -10.87 6.17
C SER A 170 -4.24 -11.05 5.11
N LEU A 171 -3.04 -10.51 5.34
CA LEU A 171 -1.90 -10.74 4.44
C LEU A 171 -1.54 -12.23 4.33
N GLU A 172 -1.68 -13.03 5.39
CA GLU A 172 -1.48 -14.48 5.33
C GLU A 172 -2.51 -15.17 4.44
N GLU A 173 -3.80 -14.87 4.63
CA GLU A 173 -4.88 -15.43 3.79
C GLU A 173 -4.69 -15.04 2.32
N ALA A 174 -4.26 -13.81 2.06
CA ALA A 174 -3.93 -13.36 0.72
C ALA A 174 -2.75 -14.14 0.13
N CYS A 175 -1.67 -14.36 0.90
CA CYS A 175 -0.53 -15.15 0.47
C CYS A 175 -0.95 -16.60 0.17
N GLU A 176 -1.74 -17.22 1.05
CA GLU A 176 -2.26 -18.58 0.86
C GLU A 176 -3.08 -18.69 -0.42
N LYS A 177 -4.04 -17.79 -0.64
CA LYS A 177 -4.88 -17.77 -1.85
C LYS A 177 -4.08 -17.48 -3.13
N ALA A 178 -3.01 -16.70 -3.03
CA ALA A 178 -2.12 -16.40 -4.15
C ALA A 178 -1.07 -17.48 -4.40
N GLY A 179 -0.93 -18.48 -3.51
CA GLY A 179 0.15 -19.47 -3.58
C GLY A 179 1.54 -18.85 -3.37
N ILE A 180 1.62 -17.73 -2.64
CA ILE A 180 2.86 -17.01 -2.33
C ILE A 180 3.31 -17.38 -0.92
N ASP A 181 4.61 -17.64 -0.73
CA ASP A 181 5.17 -17.86 0.61
C ASP A 181 5.15 -16.54 1.40
N PRO A 182 4.49 -16.47 2.58
CA PRO A 182 4.51 -15.31 3.47
C PRO A 182 5.91 -14.80 3.79
N ALA A 183 6.94 -15.65 3.75
CA ALA A 183 8.33 -15.26 3.95
C ALA A 183 8.84 -14.23 2.92
N THR A 184 8.19 -14.13 1.75
CA THR A 184 8.50 -13.10 0.75
C THR A 184 8.08 -11.69 1.17
N ILE A 185 7.19 -11.57 2.16
CA ILE A 185 6.66 -10.31 2.70
C ILE A 185 6.91 -10.31 4.22
N SER A 186 8.19 -10.43 4.62
CA SER A 186 8.55 -10.61 6.03
C SER A 186 9.39 -9.45 6.56
N PRO A 187 9.09 -8.92 7.77
CA PRO A 187 7.98 -9.31 8.63
C PRO A 187 6.63 -8.78 8.13
N ILE A 188 5.57 -9.59 8.24
CA ILE A 188 4.21 -9.17 7.88
C ILE A 188 3.69 -8.14 8.90
N TYR A 189 3.90 -8.41 10.19
CA TYR A 189 3.38 -7.63 11.30
C TYR A 189 4.45 -6.88 12.08
N SER A 190 4.08 -5.72 12.59
CA SER A 190 4.88 -4.93 13.53
C SER A 190 5.07 -5.69 14.83
N LEU A 191 6.31 -5.67 15.34
CA LEU A 191 6.64 -6.17 16.67
C LEU A 191 6.24 -5.16 17.76
N TYR A 192 5.61 -4.04 17.41
CA TYR A 192 5.21 -2.99 18.34
C TYR A 192 3.75 -2.60 18.09
N ASP A 193 3.01 -2.28 19.15
CA ASP A 193 1.68 -1.71 19.02
C ASP A 193 1.72 -0.24 18.56
N ASP A 194 0.54 0.32 18.27
CA ASP A 194 0.36 1.73 17.88
C ASP A 194 0.87 2.74 18.95
N THR A 195 1.20 2.27 20.17
CA THR A 195 1.78 3.09 21.25
C THR A 195 3.30 2.93 21.38
N GLY A 196 3.91 2.12 20.51
CA GLY A 196 5.35 1.83 20.52
C GLY A 196 5.77 0.79 21.57
N ARG A 197 4.84 0.01 22.13
CA ARG A 197 5.18 -1.07 23.06
C ARG A 197 5.43 -2.36 22.29
N PHE A 198 6.54 -3.02 22.62
CA PHE A 198 6.89 -4.31 22.04
C PHE A 198 5.79 -5.36 22.32
N LEU A 199 5.19 -5.87 21.26
CA LEU A 199 4.33 -7.04 21.26
C LEU A 199 5.23 -8.24 21.42
N LYS A 200 5.26 -8.82 22.63
CA LYS A 200 6.06 -9.98 22.95
C LYS A 200 5.82 -11.06 21.90
N SER A 201 6.85 -11.40 21.10
CA SER A 201 6.72 -12.49 20.15
C SER A 201 6.33 -13.75 20.91
N GLU A 202 5.26 -14.41 20.49
CA GLU A 202 5.07 -15.81 20.85
C GLU A 202 6.25 -16.54 20.23
N LYS A 203 7.30 -16.72 21.04
CA LYS A 203 8.31 -17.71 20.75
C LYS A 203 7.58 -19.03 20.56
N ASN A 204 7.59 -19.54 19.34
CA ASN A 204 7.65 -20.96 19.07
C ASN A 204 8.94 -21.50 19.72
N ASP A 205 8.99 -21.52 21.05
CA ASP A 205 9.91 -22.39 21.78
C ASP A 205 9.32 -23.80 21.57
N ASN A 206 9.75 -24.46 20.49
CA ASN A 206 9.64 -25.90 20.39
C ASN A 206 10.97 -26.48 20.92
N PRO A 207 11.08 -26.84 22.22
CA PRO A 207 12.24 -27.55 22.70
C PRO A 207 12.07 -29.02 22.32
N THR A 208 12.55 -29.41 21.14
CA THR A 208 12.84 -30.82 20.90
C THR A 208 14.34 -31.01 20.74
N THR A 209 15.05 -30.93 21.86
CA THR A 209 16.35 -31.58 22.02
C THR A 209 16.41 -32.28 23.38
N GLN A 210 16.32 -33.61 23.27
CA GLN A 210 16.95 -34.65 24.10
C GLN A 210 16.61 -34.78 25.59
N LYS A 211 15.95 -35.91 25.91
CA LYS A 211 16.32 -36.93 26.92
C LYS A 211 15.64 -38.23 26.48
N GLU A 212 16.16 -39.44 26.59
CA GLU A 212 17.43 -40.07 26.96
C GLU A 212 17.40 -41.47 26.32
#